data_AF-R7J8E4-F1
#
_entry.id   AF-R7J8E4-F1
#
_cell.length_a   1.000
_cell.length_b   1.000
_cell.length_c   1.000
_cell.angle_alpha   90.00
_cell.angle_beta   90.00
_cell.angle_gamma   90.00
#
_symmetry.space_group_name_H-M   'P 1'
#
loop_
_entity.id
_entity.type
_entity.pdbx_description
1 polymer ?
#
loop_
_entity_poly.entity_id
_entity_poly.type
_entity_poly.pdbx_seq_one_letter_code
_entity_poly.pdbx_strand_id
1 'polypeptide(L)'
;MYRGKLRGYIVSLVNFNTSYMSSGLFNQSLYTTSFNFTPNSQTSLASYNFTNFTNKLLNSLNNINLNYRTEAKSGVNKTLSTSSANSNKSETLEKADYNAKAGKRLADIAAKNTVGFTKQCATYVKRAIDNAGLGKYEYGDAYECANILKRNPNFKEISTAGLDLSTLPAGCVLVYDKGVSGYSSKYGHVEITLGNGQAASDGVTNNIRQGARVFAPVSDNRSYIA
;
A
#
# COMPACT_ATOMS: atom_id res chain seq x y z
N MET A 1 53.50 27.77 -37.41
CA MET A 1 52.10 28.08 -37.04
C MET A 1 51.58 26.96 -36.15
N TYR A 2 51.02 27.29 -34.96
CA TYR A 2 50.31 26.47 -33.94
C TYR A 2 50.96 25.15 -33.45
N ARG A 3 51.69 25.06 -32.33
CA ARG A 3 51.33 25.03 -30.87
C ARG A 3 50.39 23.91 -30.39
N GLY A 4 50.99 22.81 -29.91
CA GLY A 4 50.81 22.17 -28.58
C GLY A 4 49.57 21.30 -28.28
N LYS A 5 49.76 20.10 -27.68
CA LYS A 5 49.65 19.83 -26.22
C LYS A 5 49.47 18.32 -25.93
N LEU A 6 50.19 17.84 -24.91
CA LEU A 6 50.19 16.46 -24.35
C LEU A 6 48.85 16.00 -23.74
N ARG A 7 48.66 14.66 -23.68
CA ARG A 7 48.23 13.82 -22.52
C ARG A 7 47.86 12.42 -23.07
N GLY A 8 48.34 11.27 -22.59
CA GLY A 8 48.76 10.90 -21.25
C GLY A 8 47.62 10.16 -20.54
N TYR A 9 47.49 8.84 -20.74
CA TYR A 9 46.72 7.96 -19.84
C TYR A 9 47.61 6.77 -19.47
N ILE A 10 48.04 6.79 -18.21
CA ILE A 10 48.77 5.72 -17.54
C ILE A 10 47.74 4.72 -17.02
N VAL A 11 47.91 3.47 -17.40
CA VAL A 11 47.31 2.32 -16.72
C VAL A 11 48.19 2.03 -15.51
N SER A 12 47.62 2.02 -14.30
CA SER A 12 48.34 1.52 -13.13
C SER A 12 47.44 0.55 -12.39
N LEU A 13 47.79 -0.74 -12.50
CA LEU A 13 47.41 -1.78 -11.55
C LEU A 13 48.14 -1.51 -10.24
N VAL A 14 47.45 -1.62 -9.10
CA VAL A 14 48.10 -2.06 -7.86
C VAL A 14 47.15 -2.92 -7.05
N ASN A 15 47.68 -4.08 -6.68
CA ASN A 15 47.10 -5.20 -5.95
C ASN A 15 47.70 -5.19 -4.53
N PHE A 16 46.91 -5.33 -3.46
CA PHE A 16 47.37 -5.73 -2.12
C PHE A 16 46.19 -6.43 -1.41
N ASN A 17 46.16 -7.76 -1.32
CA ASN A 17 46.90 -8.70 -0.46
C ASN A 17 46.40 -8.73 1.00
N THR A 18 46.10 -9.95 1.46
CA THR A 18 45.52 -10.30 2.75
C THR A 18 46.64 -10.63 3.76
N SER A 19 46.52 -10.26 5.04
CA SER A 19 46.85 -11.14 6.20
C SER A 19 46.78 -10.45 7.58
N TYR A 20 45.90 -11.00 8.43
CA TYR A 20 46.01 -11.40 9.84
C TYR A 20 46.79 -10.61 10.93
N MET A 21 46.01 -10.16 11.93
CA MET A 21 46.03 -10.49 13.39
C MET A 21 46.85 -9.72 14.45
N SER A 22 46.12 -9.50 15.57
CA SER A 22 46.54 -9.35 16.99
C SER A 22 46.80 -7.91 17.49
N SER A 23 46.32 -7.41 18.64
CA SER A 23 45.46 -7.88 19.75
C SER A 23 45.05 -6.64 20.59
N GLY A 24 43.94 -6.69 21.34
CA GLY A 24 43.65 -5.67 22.37
C GLY A 24 42.19 -5.45 22.80
N LEU A 25 41.59 -6.45 23.44
CA LEU A 25 40.49 -6.43 24.44
C LEU A 25 39.54 -5.20 24.54
N PHE A 26 38.24 -5.42 24.33
CA PHE A 26 37.21 -5.38 25.41
C PHE A 26 35.88 -6.01 24.94
N ASN A 27 35.54 -7.09 25.65
CA ASN A 27 34.32 -7.89 25.78
C ASN A 27 32.94 -7.22 25.52
N GLN A 28 32.08 -7.82 24.68
CA GLN A 28 30.95 -8.69 25.12
C GLN A 28 30.09 -9.18 23.94
N SER A 29 29.65 -10.43 24.07
CA SER A 29 28.98 -11.29 23.11
C SER A 29 27.58 -10.82 22.71
N LEU A 30 27.27 -10.84 21.42
CA LEU A 30 25.91 -11.03 20.91
C LEU A 30 25.91 -12.30 20.07
N TYR A 31 25.29 -13.34 20.60
CA TYR A 31 25.04 -14.59 19.92
C TYR A 31 24.21 -14.32 18.65
N THR A 32 24.84 -14.43 17.48
CA THR A 32 24.14 -14.53 16.21
C THR A 32 23.71 -15.98 16.02
N THR A 33 22.43 -16.29 16.22
CA THR A 33 21.89 -17.57 15.75
C THR A 33 21.68 -17.49 14.25
N SER A 34 22.64 -18.03 13.50
CA SER A 34 22.51 -18.30 12.06
C SER A 34 21.43 -19.38 11.85
N PHE A 35 20.38 -19.07 11.09
CA PHE A 35 19.43 -20.10 10.65
C PHE A 35 20.06 -20.91 9.51
N ASN A 36 20.68 -22.04 9.84
CA ASN A 36 21.08 -23.03 8.83
C ASN A 36 19.84 -23.81 8.37
N PHE A 37 19.44 -23.62 7.11
CA PHE A 37 18.49 -24.52 6.45
C PHE A 37 19.24 -25.76 5.96
N THR A 38 19.19 -26.84 6.73
CA THR A 38 19.48 -28.19 6.21
C THR A 38 18.20 -28.81 5.67
N PRO A 39 18.08 -29.09 4.36
CA PRO A 39 16.92 -29.81 3.85
C PRO A 39 17.10 -31.29 4.18
N ASN A 40 16.38 -31.78 5.19
CA ASN A 40 16.23 -33.22 5.38
C ASN A 40 14.99 -33.69 4.60
N SER A 41 15.22 -34.52 3.60
CA SER A 41 14.19 -35.15 2.79
C SER A 41 13.57 -36.32 3.57
N GLN A 42 12.38 -36.13 4.15
CA GLN A 42 11.35 -37.18 4.33
C GLN A 42 10.05 -36.62 4.95
N THR A 43 9.01 -36.57 4.12
CA THR A 43 7.58 -36.84 4.42
C THR A 43 6.88 -36.19 5.62
N SER A 44 6.05 -35.17 5.36
CA SER A 44 4.58 -35.14 5.59
C SER A 44 4.09 -33.69 5.65
N LEU A 45 3.05 -33.36 4.86
CA LEU A 45 2.46 -32.02 4.78
C LEU A 45 1.60 -31.77 6.03
N ALA A 46 2.21 -31.24 7.09
CA ALA A 46 1.49 -30.63 8.20
C ALA A 46 1.19 -29.17 7.85
N SER A 47 -0.11 -28.85 7.76
CA SER A 47 -0.65 -27.52 7.50
C SER A 47 -0.20 -26.53 8.58
N TYR A 48 0.83 -25.72 8.29
CA TYR A 48 1.24 -24.66 9.19
C TYR A 48 0.22 -23.51 9.14
N ASN A 49 -0.54 -23.37 10.23
CA ASN A 49 -1.47 -22.25 10.46
C ASN A 49 -0.71 -20.92 10.54
N PHE A 50 -0.66 -20.19 9.41
CA PHE A 50 -0.05 -18.87 9.26
C PHE A 50 -0.61 -17.83 10.26
N THR A 51 -1.82 -18.03 10.76
CA THR A 51 -2.49 -17.20 11.77
C THR A 51 -1.83 -17.21 13.15
N ASN A 52 -1.10 -18.26 13.51
CA ASN A 52 -0.40 -18.33 14.79
C ASN A 52 0.95 -17.60 14.77
N PHE A 53 1.58 -17.49 13.59
CA PHE A 53 2.82 -16.75 13.41
C PHE A 53 2.60 -15.24 13.48
N THR A 54 1.52 -14.76 12.86
CA THR A 54 1.16 -13.32 12.88
C THR A 54 0.79 -12.84 14.28
N ASN A 55 0.04 -13.62 15.05
CA ASN A 55 -0.34 -13.25 16.42
C ASN A 55 0.85 -13.27 17.40
N LYS A 56 1.82 -14.19 17.23
CA LYS A 56 3.04 -14.20 18.04
C LYS A 56 4.00 -13.06 17.68
N LEU A 57 4.11 -12.70 16.40
CA LEU A 57 4.90 -11.55 15.97
C LEU A 57 4.30 -10.24 16.49
N LEU A 58 2.97 -10.10 16.42
CA LEU A 58 2.25 -8.91 16.91
C LEU A 58 2.38 -8.76 18.43
N ASN A 59 2.29 -9.85 19.21
CA ASN A 59 2.52 -9.81 20.66
C ASN A 59 3.98 -9.56 21.04
N SER A 60 4.95 -9.99 20.22
CA SER A 60 6.38 -9.72 20.44
C SER A 60 6.70 -8.22 20.28
N LEU A 61 6.07 -7.55 19.32
CA LEU A 61 6.26 -6.12 19.08
C LEU A 61 5.53 -5.24 20.12
N ASN A 62 4.48 -5.74 20.76
CA ASN A 62 3.74 -5.03 21.81
C ASN A 62 4.46 -5.00 23.17
N ASN A 63 5.50 -5.83 23.38
CA ASN A 63 6.20 -5.97 24.67
C ASN A 63 7.57 -5.28 24.73
N ILE A 64 7.91 -4.42 23.76
CA ILE A 64 9.15 -3.64 23.80
C ILE A 64 8.95 -2.43 24.73
N ASN A 65 9.19 -2.63 26.02
CA ASN A 65 9.23 -1.57 27.02
C ASN A 65 10.70 -1.14 27.22
N LEU A 66 11.08 -0.01 26.61
CA LEU A 66 12.44 0.53 26.74
C LEU A 66 12.54 1.35 28.04
N ASN A 67 13.11 0.72 29.07
CA ASN A 67 13.46 1.35 30.34
C ASN A 67 14.59 2.38 30.15
N TYR A 68 14.26 3.67 30.15
CA TYR A 68 15.24 4.73 30.44
C TYR A 68 14.95 5.30 31.83
N ARG A 69 15.76 4.87 32.82
CA ARG A 69 15.82 5.50 34.14
C ARG A 69 16.58 6.82 34.02
N THR A 70 15.92 7.95 34.29
CA THR A 70 16.53 9.11 34.95
C THR A 70 15.48 9.77 35.84
N GLU A 71 15.81 9.93 37.12
CA GLU A 71 14.95 10.54 38.12
C GLU A 71 15.04 12.06 38.06
N ALA A 72 13.89 12.76 37.95
CA ALA A 72 13.59 14.03 38.64
C ALA A 72 12.19 14.58 38.25
N LYS A 73 11.32 14.62 39.27
CA LYS A 73 10.16 15.48 39.54
C LYS A 73 9.47 16.30 38.43
N SER A 74 8.13 16.19 38.48
CA SER A 74 7.09 17.18 38.16
C SER A 74 6.43 17.04 36.79
N GLY A 75 5.09 16.96 36.84
CA GLY A 75 4.25 16.37 35.81
C GLY A 75 4.16 17.13 34.50
N VAL A 76 4.04 16.37 33.42
CA VAL A 76 3.26 16.68 32.21
C VAL A 76 2.86 15.32 31.62
N ASN A 77 1.56 15.06 31.44
CA ASN A 77 1.08 13.95 30.63
C ASN A 77 1.51 14.20 29.18
N LYS A 78 2.69 13.71 28.78
CA LYS A 78 3.14 13.79 27.40
C LYS A 78 2.57 12.60 26.63
N THR A 79 1.34 12.78 26.14
CA THR A 79 0.77 11.96 25.07
C THR A 79 1.82 11.87 23.96
N LEU A 80 2.35 10.67 23.73
CA LEU A 80 3.34 10.43 22.71
C LEU A 80 2.60 10.40 21.36
N SER A 81 2.45 11.59 20.77
CA SER A 81 2.05 11.76 19.38
C SER A 81 3.10 11.10 18.49
N THR A 82 2.78 9.90 18.00
CA THR A 82 3.44 9.31 16.84
C THR A 82 3.06 10.13 15.60
N SER A 83 3.89 11.11 15.27
CA SER A 83 3.79 11.83 14.02
C SER A 83 4.01 10.87 12.83
N SER A 84 3.39 10.99 11.68
CA SER A 84 2.18 11.70 11.24
C SER A 84 2.11 11.38 9.74
N ALA A 85 1.65 10.19 9.38
CA ALA A 85 1.32 9.84 8.00
C ALA A 85 0.03 8.99 7.87
N ASN A 86 -0.57 8.62 9.00
CA ASN A 86 -1.73 7.72 9.06
C ASN A 86 -2.96 8.33 9.74
N SER A 87 -2.84 9.52 10.36
CA SER A 87 -3.98 10.20 11.00
C SER A 87 -5.01 10.62 9.96
N ASN A 88 -4.55 11.25 8.87
CA ASN A 88 -5.44 11.78 7.82
C ASN A 88 -6.21 10.67 7.09
N LYS A 89 -5.60 9.49 6.95
CA LYS A 89 -6.22 8.32 6.31
C LYS A 89 -7.38 7.78 7.15
N SER A 90 -7.12 7.49 8.44
CA SER A 90 -8.16 7.00 9.35
C SER A 90 -9.28 8.03 9.48
N GLU A 91 -8.94 9.30 9.68
CA GLU A 91 -9.92 10.38 9.86
C GLU A 91 -10.81 10.59 8.65
N THR A 92 -10.25 10.60 7.43
CA THR A 92 -11.06 10.82 6.23
C THR A 92 -11.96 9.63 5.91
N LEU A 93 -11.51 8.40 6.15
CA LEU A 93 -12.31 7.18 5.96
C LEU A 93 -13.38 7.01 7.06
N GLU A 94 -13.07 7.36 8.30
CA GLU A 94 -14.04 7.36 9.41
C GLU A 94 -15.11 8.43 9.18
N LYS A 95 -14.72 9.64 8.78
CA LYS A 95 -15.67 10.69 8.38
C LYS A 95 -16.53 10.29 7.17
N ALA A 96 -16.03 9.38 6.34
CA ALA A 96 -16.80 8.83 5.24
C ALA A 96 -17.82 7.78 5.68
N ASP A 97 -17.70 7.22 6.88
CA ASP A 97 -18.38 5.98 7.30
C ASP A 97 -18.05 4.80 6.36
N TYR A 98 -16.75 4.58 6.15
CA TYR A 98 -16.27 3.52 5.27
C TYR A 98 -16.80 2.13 5.65
N ASN A 99 -17.41 1.45 4.70
CA ASN A 99 -17.95 0.11 4.87
C ASN A 99 -16.94 -0.97 4.43
N ALA A 100 -16.18 -1.52 5.38
CA ALA A 100 -15.15 -2.53 5.11
C ALA A 100 -15.69 -3.81 4.45
N LYS A 101 -16.91 -4.24 4.79
CA LYS A 101 -17.53 -5.44 4.21
C LYS A 101 -17.86 -5.23 2.74
N ALA A 102 -18.46 -4.09 2.40
CA ALA A 102 -18.74 -3.69 1.02
C ALA A 102 -17.44 -3.51 0.23
N GLY A 103 -16.45 -2.82 0.81
CA GLY A 103 -15.16 -2.59 0.19
C GLY A 103 -14.41 -3.88 -0.14
N LYS A 104 -14.34 -4.82 0.82
CA LYS A 104 -13.75 -6.14 0.57
C LYS A 104 -14.48 -6.90 -0.54
N ARG A 105 -15.83 -6.92 -0.51
CA ARG A 105 -16.62 -7.59 -1.55
C ARG A 105 -16.33 -7.02 -2.94
N LEU A 106 -16.27 -5.69 -3.06
CA LEU A 106 -15.99 -5.02 -4.33
C LEU A 106 -14.58 -5.36 -4.84
N ALA A 107 -13.57 -5.30 -3.98
CA ALA A 107 -12.19 -5.65 -4.33
C ALA A 107 -12.06 -7.12 -4.77
N ASP A 108 -12.69 -8.06 -4.05
CA ASP A 108 -12.68 -9.48 -4.41
C ASP A 108 -13.30 -9.71 -5.80
N ILE A 109 -14.41 -9.03 -6.11
CA ILE A 109 -15.08 -9.11 -7.42
C ILE A 109 -14.21 -8.49 -8.51
N ALA A 110 -13.57 -7.34 -8.26
CA ALA A 110 -12.70 -6.68 -9.22
C ALA A 110 -11.51 -7.55 -9.59
N ALA A 111 -10.80 -8.09 -8.59
CA ALA A 111 -9.63 -8.95 -8.80
C ALA A 111 -9.98 -10.22 -9.60
N LYS A 112 -11.10 -10.88 -9.28
CA LYS A 112 -11.55 -12.10 -9.96
C LYS A 112 -11.91 -11.91 -11.44
N ASN A 113 -12.33 -10.71 -11.82
CA ASN A 113 -12.83 -10.44 -13.17
C ASN A 113 -11.81 -9.77 -14.09
N THR A 114 -10.54 -9.66 -13.66
CA THR A 114 -9.49 -9.08 -14.50
C THR A 114 -9.16 -9.95 -15.71
N VAL A 115 -8.71 -9.32 -16.80
CA VAL A 115 -8.42 -9.98 -18.09
C VAL A 115 -7.07 -9.58 -18.70
N GLY A 116 -6.27 -8.76 -18.02
CA GLY A 116 -4.91 -8.40 -18.43
C GLY A 116 -4.79 -7.13 -19.28
N PHE A 117 -5.40 -6.02 -18.84
CA PHE A 117 -5.24 -4.67 -19.41
C PHE A 117 -5.70 -4.51 -20.88
N THR A 118 -6.97 -4.75 -21.13
CA THR A 118 -7.60 -4.66 -22.47
C THR A 118 -8.05 -3.25 -22.86
N LYS A 119 -7.64 -2.20 -22.12
CA LYS A 119 -8.08 -0.80 -22.27
C LYS A 119 -9.57 -0.59 -21.97
N GLN A 120 -10.15 -1.49 -21.17
CA GLN A 120 -11.57 -1.48 -20.81
C GLN A 120 -11.77 -1.23 -19.30
N CYS A 121 -10.80 -0.58 -18.64
CA CYS A 121 -10.82 -0.29 -17.20
C CYS A 121 -12.19 0.17 -16.66
N ALA A 122 -12.83 1.15 -17.31
CA ALA A 122 -14.15 1.64 -16.91
C ALA A 122 -15.25 0.57 -16.96
N THR A 123 -15.27 -0.24 -18.02
CA THR A 123 -16.25 -1.33 -18.17
C THR A 123 -16.12 -2.35 -17.04
N TYR A 124 -14.88 -2.75 -16.71
CA TYR A 124 -14.63 -3.75 -15.68
C TYR A 124 -14.91 -3.23 -14.27
N VAL A 125 -14.49 -2.00 -13.95
CA VAL A 125 -14.79 -1.36 -12.67
C VAL A 125 -16.30 -1.21 -12.47
N LYS A 126 -17.03 -0.69 -13.46
CA LYS A 126 -18.49 -0.50 -13.34
C LYS A 126 -19.24 -1.82 -13.23
N ARG A 127 -18.81 -2.87 -13.93
CA ARG A 127 -19.37 -4.22 -13.77
C ARG A 127 -19.07 -4.78 -12.37
N ALA A 128 -17.89 -4.51 -11.81
CA ALA A 128 -17.58 -4.93 -10.45
C ALA A 128 -18.47 -4.23 -9.42
N ILE A 129 -18.74 -2.93 -9.59
CA ILE A 129 -19.66 -2.16 -8.75
C ILE A 129 -21.09 -2.75 -8.80
N ASP A 130 -21.57 -3.08 -10.00
CA ASP A 130 -22.88 -3.69 -10.22
C ASP A 130 -22.98 -5.07 -9.56
N ASN A 131 -22.01 -5.95 -9.84
CA ASN A 131 -21.94 -7.29 -9.26
C ASN A 131 -21.76 -7.28 -7.72
N ALA A 132 -21.15 -6.23 -7.17
CA ALA A 132 -21.05 -6.02 -5.73
C ALA A 132 -22.37 -5.59 -5.09
N GLY A 133 -23.38 -5.21 -5.88
CA GLY A 133 -24.64 -4.65 -5.42
C GLY A 133 -24.51 -3.19 -4.97
N LEU A 134 -23.47 -2.48 -5.40
CA LEU A 134 -23.16 -1.11 -4.96
C LEU A 134 -23.65 -0.04 -5.93
N GLY A 135 -24.34 -0.41 -7.02
CA GLY A 135 -24.97 0.50 -7.96
C GLY A 135 -25.07 -0.13 -9.35
N LYS A 136 -26.13 0.19 -10.10
CA LYS A 136 -26.33 -0.38 -11.44
C LYS A 136 -25.23 0.07 -12.40
N TYR A 137 -24.95 -0.76 -13.41
CA TYR A 137 -24.06 -0.37 -14.49
C TYR A 137 -24.58 0.87 -15.24
N GLU A 138 -23.73 1.91 -15.35
CA GLU A 138 -23.99 3.10 -16.15
C GLU A 138 -22.93 3.23 -17.28
N TYR A 139 -23.32 3.68 -18.47
CA TYR A 139 -22.36 3.93 -19.55
C TYR A 139 -21.51 5.19 -19.27
N GLY A 140 -20.30 5.22 -19.83
CA GLY A 140 -19.36 6.32 -19.65
C GLY A 140 -17.90 5.88 -19.60
N ASP A 141 -17.00 6.80 -19.90
CA ASP A 141 -15.56 6.60 -19.87
C ASP A 141 -15.01 6.63 -18.43
N ALA A 142 -13.71 6.36 -18.26
CA ALA A 142 -13.11 6.24 -16.93
C ALA A 142 -13.20 7.55 -16.14
N TYR A 143 -12.90 8.70 -16.76
CA TYR A 143 -13.03 10.01 -16.10
C TYR A 143 -14.47 10.33 -15.66
N GLU A 144 -15.48 9.83 -16.39
CA GLU A 144 -16.90 10.06 -16.08
C GLU A 144 -17.36 9.26 -14.86
N CYS A 145 -16.63 8.21 -14.48
CA CYS A 145 -16.92 7.43 -13.29
C CYS A 145 -16.96 8.29 -12.03
N ALA A 146 -16.23 9.40 -11.98
CA ALA A 146 -16.27 10.28 -10.83
C ALA A 146 -17.65 10.95 -10.65
N ASN A 147 -18.31 11.33 -11.75
CA ASN A 147 -19.68 11.88 -11.69
C ASN A 147 -20.73 10.79 -11.45
N ILE A 148 -20.50 9.57 -11.94
CA ILE A 148 -21.34 8.41 -11.64
C ILE A 148 -21.30 8.09 -10.14
N LEU A 149 -20.09 7.96 -9.58
CA LEU A 149 -19.88 7.65 -8.17
C LEU A 149 -20.36 8.77 -7.24
N LYS A 150 -20.18 10.04 -7.62
CA LYS A 150 -20.66 11.18 -6.84
C LYS A 150 -22.18 11.19 -6.65
N ARG A 151 -22.95 10.66 -7.60
CA ARG A 151 -24.42 10.53 -7.52
C ARG A 151 -24.86 9.23 -6.84
N ASN A 152 -23.95 8.29 -6.61
CA ASN A 152 -24.25 7.00 -6.05
C ASN A 152 -24.18 7.06 -4.51
N PRO A 153 -25.29 6.86 -3.78
CA PRO A 153 -25.32 6.98 -2.32
C PRO A 153 -24.47 5.92 -1.58
N ASN A 154 -24.06 4.84 -2.26
CA ASN A 154 -23.19 3.81 -1.67
C ASN A 154 -21.71 4.22 -1.67
N PHE A 155 -21.36 5.37 -2.24
CA PHE A 155 -20.01 5.89 -2.27
C PHE A 155 -19.96 7.32 -1.77
N LYS A 156 -18.85 7.67 -1.13
CA LYS A 156 -18.54 9.03 -0.73
C LYS A 156 -17.15 9.41 -1.23
N GLU A 157 -17.07 10.57 -1.86
CA GLU A 157 -15.78 11.13 -2.24
C GLU A 157 -15.03 11.56 -0.98
N ILE A 158 -13.76 11.17 -0.86
CA ILE A 158 -12.89 11.48 0.26
C ILE A 158 -11.76 12.41 -0.18
N SER A 159 -11.30 13.26 0.74
CA SER A 159 -10.11 14.09 0.49
C SER A 159 -8.88 13.22 0.32
N THR A 160 -8.04 13.56 -0.66
CA THR A 160 -6.76 12.88 -0.92
C THR A 160 -5.55 13.68 -0.46
N ALA A 161 -5.76 14.84 0.17
CA ALA A 161 -4.69 15.71 0.62
C ALA A 161 -3.77 14.98 1.62
N GLY A 162 -2.50 14.79 1.25
CA GLY A 162 -1.50 14.11 2.07
C GLY A 162 -1.73 12.61 2.25
N LEU A 163 -2.61 11.98 1.44
CA LEU A 163 -2.80 10.54 1.46
C LEU A 163 -1.88 9.85 0.46
N ASP A 164 -1.27 8.75 0.87
CA ASP A 164 -0.71 7.78 -0.05
C ASP A 164 -1.81 6.81 -0.52
N LEU A 165 -2.23 6.95 -1.78
CA LEU A 165 -3.27 6.10 -2.36
C LEU A 165 -2.95 4.60 -2.33
N SER A 166 -1.67 4.21 -2.30
CA SER A 166 -1.29 2.80 -2.22
C SER A 166 -1.69 2.15 -0.89
N THR A 167 -1.87 2.96 0.15
CA THR A 167 -2.25 2.47 1.48
C THR A 167 -3.76 2.28 1.64
N LEU A 168 -4.59 2.80 0.73
CA LEU A 168 -6.04 2.80 0.88
C LEU A 168 -6.61 1.39 1.11
N PRO A 169 -7.67 1.25 1.93
CA PRO A 169 -8.28 -0.04 2.21
C PRO A 169 -8.94 -0.61 0.94
N ALA A 170 -9.36 -1.87 1.00
CA ALA A 170 -10.02 -2.54 -0.11
C ALA A 170 -11.31 -1.82 -0.55
N GLY A 171 -11.51 -1.71 -1.86
CA GLY A 171 -12.75 -1.23 -2.46
C GLY A 171 -12.86 0.28 -2.68
N CYS A 172 -11.84 1.07 -2.34
CA CYS A 172 -11.80 2.47 -2.76
C CYS A 172 -11.66 2.53 -4.29
N VAL A 173 -12.53 3.29 -4.94
CA VAL A 173 -12.48 3.51 -6.39
C VAL A 173 -11.64 4.76 -6.66
N LEU A 174 -10.54 4.57 -7.40
CA LEU A 174 -9.63 5.64 -7.80
C LEU A 174 -10.01 6.06 -9.21
N VAL A 175 -10.43 7.31 -9.39
CA VAL A 175 -10.77 7.88 -10.70
C VAL A 175 -9.74 8.93 -11.08
N TYR A 176 -9.03 8.70 -12.17
CA TYR A 176 -8.08 9.64 -12.76
C TYR A 176 -8.76 10.36 -13.93
N ASP A 177 -8.79 11.69 -13.85
CA ASP A 177 -9.25 12.53 -14.96
C ASP A 177 -8.34 12.39 -16.19
N LYS A 178 -8.78 12.96 -17.31
CA LYS A 178 -8.05 12.93 -18.59
C LYS A 178 -6.63 13.47 -18.41
N GLY A 179 -5.64 12.66 -18.80
CA GLY A 179 -4.22 13.03 -18.78
C GLY A 179 -3.56 13.04 -17.40
N VAL A 180 -4.32 12.79 -16.33
CA VAL A 180 -3.76 12.76 -14.96
C VAL A 180 -2.81 11.58 -14.83
N SER A 181 -1.66 11.83 -14.21
CA SER A 181 -0.67 10.79 -13.87
C SER A 181 -0.20 9.96 -15.06
N GLY A 182 -0.21 10.54 -16.26
CA GLY A 182 0.22 9.89 -17.50
C GLY A 182 -0.80 8.89 -18.07
N TYR A 183 -2.03 8.87 -17.56
CA TYR A 183 -3.13 8.11 -18.15
C TYR A 183 -3.70 8.79 -19.40
N SER A 184 -4.63 8.11 -20.07
CA SER A 184 -5.21 8.57 -21.34
C SER A 184 -5.74 10.00 -21.26
N SER A 185 -5.28 10.88 -22.15
CA SER A 185 -5.82 12.23 -22.34
C SER A 185 -7.24 12.25 -22.92
N LYS A 186 -7.71 11.11 -23.44
CA LYS A 186 -9.06 10.97 -24.00
C LYS A 186 -10.04 10.37 -22.99
N TYR A 187 -9.63 9.32 -22.28
CA TYR A 187 -10.53 8.47 -21.50
C TYR A 187 -10.31 8.53 -19.98
N GLY A 188 -9.16 9.01 -19.51
CA GLY A 188 -8.75 8.89 -18.09
C GLY A 188 -8.37 7.46 -17.71
N HIS A 189 -8.44 7.13 -16.42
CA HIS A 189 -8.30 5.77 -15.90
C HIS A 189 -9.12 5.57 -14.63
N VAL A 190 -9.50 4.33 -14.33
CA VAL A 190 -10.22 4.00 -13.11
C VAL A 190 -9.83 2.60 -12.64
N GLU A 191 -9.65 2.45 -11.34
CA GLU A 191 -9.26 1.20 -10.69
C GLU A 191 -9.83 1.10 -9.26
N ILE A 192 -9.87 -0.11 -8.72
CA ILE A 192 -10.37 -0.42 -7.37
C ILE A 192 -9.22 -0.91 -6.52
N THR A 193 -8.97 -0.31 -5.37
CA THR A 193 -7.92 -0.74 -4.44
C THR A 193 -8.24 -2.13 -3.87
N LEU A 194 -7.21 -2.98 -3.75
CA LEU A 194 -7.33 -4.32 -3.17
C LEU A 194 -6.99 -4.35 -1.68
N GLY A 195 -6.53 -3.23 -1.11
CA GLY A 195 -6.21 -3.09 0.31
C GLY A 195 -4.83 -3.63 0.71
N ASN A 196 -4.01 -4.04 -0.26
CA ASN A 196 -2.70 -4.65 -0.07
C ASN A 196 -1.59 -3.93 -0.89
N GLY A 197 -1.80 -2.67 -1.26
CA GLY A 197 -0.89 -1.93 -2.15
C GLY A 197 -1.13 -2.16 -3.65
N GLN A 198 -2.09 -3.01 -4.01
CA GLN A 198 -2.49 -3.26 -5.40
C GLN A 198 -3.87 -2.67 -5.70
N ALA A 199 -4.15 -2.49 -6.99
CA ALA A 199 -5.46 -2.12 -7.49
C ALA A 199 -5.84 -2.97 -8.70
N ALA A 200 -7.14 -3.08 -8.98
CA ALA A 200 -7.69 -3.84 -10.08
C ALA A 200 -8.65 -3.00 -10.94
N SER A 201 -8.48 -3.11 -12.25
CA SER A 201 -9.39 -2.59 -13.28
C SER A 201 -9.77 -3.74 -14.23
N ASP A 202 -9.44 -3.63 -15.50
CA ASP A 202 -9.30 -4.71 -16.47
C ASP A 202 -8.01 -5.55 -16.27
N GLY A 203 -7.07 -5.11 -15.43
CA GLY A 203 -5.89 -5.86 -14.99
C GLY A 203 -5.57 -5.56 -13.51
N VAL A 204 -4.68 -6.34 -12.90
CA VAL A 204 -4.16 -6.05 -11.54
C VAL A 204 -2.83 -5.31 -11.66
N THR A 205 -2.68 -4.20 -10.94
CA THR A 205 -1.46 -3.39 -10.89
C THR A 205 -0.97 -3.23 -9.46
N ASN A 206 0.35 -3.13 -9.29
CA ASN A 206 1.03 -2.72 -8.06
C ASN A 206 1.55 -1.27 -8.12
N ASN A 207 1.22 -0.54 -9.18
CA ASN A 207 1.66 0.84 -9.41
C ASN A 207 0.46 1.80 -9.35
N ILE A 208 -0.06 1.99 -8.15
CA ILE A 208 -1.12 2.98 -7.88
C ILE A 208 -0.48 4.37 -7.96
N ARG A 209 -1.02 5.23 -8.84
CA ARG A 209 -0.49 6.57 -9.06
C ARG A 209 -1.20 7.59 -8.19
N GLN A 210 -0.53 8.67 -7.81
CA GLN A 210 -1.17 9.77 -7.10
C GLN A 210 -2.10 10.59 -8.02
N GLY A 211 -2.90 11.48 -7.47
CA GLY A 211 -3.73 12.42 -8.24
C GLY A 211 -5.12 11.92 -8.64
N ALA A 212 -5.53 10.72 -8.20
CA ALA A 212 -6.90 10.26 -8.37
C ALA A 212 -7.87 11.00 -7.43
N ARG A 213 -9.12 11.11 -7.87
CA ARG A 213 -10.27 11.31 -6.99
C ARG A 213 -10.65 9.97 -6.39
N VAL A 214 -10.96 9.95 -5.10
CA VAL A 214 -11.16 8.68 -4.36
C VAL A 214 -12.57 8.60 -3.83
N PHE A 215 -13.23 7.49 -4.14
CA PHE A 215 -14.59 7.19 -3.68
C PHE A 215 -14.55 5.96 -2.79
N ALA A 216 -14.87 6.13 -1.51
CA ALA A 216 -14.93 5.04 -0.54
C ALA A 216 -16.36 4.46 -0.51
N PRO A 217 -16.53 3.12 -0.50
CA PRO A 217 -17.80 2.50 -0.17
C PRO A 217 -18.23 2.88 1.24
N VAL A 218 -19.50 3.24 1.42
CA VAL A 218 -20.05 3.67 2.71
C VAL A 218 -21.26 2.85 3.08
N SER A 219 -21.65 2.85 4.36
CA SER A 219 -22.92 2.26 4.76
C SER A 219 -24.06 3.08 4.17
N ASP A 220 -25.08 2.42 3.60
CA ASP A 220 -26.22 3.11 2.99
C ASP A 220 -26.92 3.96 4.07
N ASN A 221 -26.86 5.29 3.95
CA ASN A 221 -27.55 6.21 4.86
C ASN A 221 -29.08 6.04 4.85
N ARG A 222 -29.62 5.17 3.99
CA ARG A 222 -31.06 4.84 3.94
C ARG A 222 -31.53 3.84 4.99
N SER A 223 -30.64 3.24 5.79
CA SER A 223 -31.06 2.36 6.90
C SER A 223 -31.60 3.09 8.14
N TYR A 224 -31.64 4.43 8.15
CA TYR A 224 -32.14 5.25 9.27
C TYR A 224 -33.53 5.87 9.04
N ILE A 225 -34.24 5.45 7.99
CA ILE A 225 -35.62 5.85 7.70
C ILE A 225 -36.43 4.57 7.43
N ALA A 226 -36.88 3.94 8.51
CA ALA A 226 -37.95 2.95 8.54
C ALA A 226 -38.85 3.25 9.74
#